data_AF-A0A2Z5R373-F1
#
_entry.id   AF-A0A2Z5R373-F1
#
_cell.length_a   1.000
_cell.length_b   1.000
_cell.length_c   1.000
_cell.angle_alpha   90.00
_cell.angle_beta   90.00
_cell.angle_gamma   90.00
#
_symmetry.space_group_name_H-M   'P 1'
#
loop_
_entity.id
_entity.type
_entity.pdbx_description
1 polymer ?
#
loop_
_entity_poly.entity_id
_entity_poly.type
_entity_poly.pdbx_seq_one_letter_code
_entity_poly.pdbx_strand_id
1 'polypeptide(L)'
;MDSSYKSSEETDFAWRVQLAGIPAAFTHGPLLHYILRDKPKRIFHQQRAYQKYKVLLWVHYRQYGMRGPSTKASILEILRQVPKLINPATRFRAAYLAGGNLGALEGILQYRVLKRIPKPLRLDTAPVSTVASAL
;
A
#
# COMPACT_ATOMS: atom_id res chain seq x y z
N MET A 1 4.00 -7.20 -13.38
CA MET A 1 3.82 -6.36 -12.16
C MET A 1 4.35 -4.97 -12.47
N ASP A 2 3.79 -3.92 -11.83
CA ASP A 2 4.13 -2.52 -12.13
C ASP A 2 5.02 -1.93 -11.02
N SER A 3 6.31 -1.81 -11.29
CA SER A 3 7.31 -1.37 -10.29
C SER A 3 7.23 0.12 -9.95
N SER A 4 6.30 0.87 -10.57
CA SER A 4 5.97 2.22 -10.12
C SER A 4 5.34 2.22 -8.72
N TYR A 5 4.77 1.09 -8.28
CA TYR A 5 4.19 0.87 -6.96
C TYR A 5 5.12 0.12 -6.01
N LYS A 6 6.37 0.57 -5.83
CA LYS A 6 7.47 -0.12 -5.10
C LYS A 6 7.16 -0.88 -3.79
N SER A 7 6.02 -0.66 -3.14
CA SER A 7 5.61 -1.42 -1.96
C SER A 7 4.11 -1.78 -1.95
N SER A 8 3.51 -1.85 -3.13
CA SER A 8 2.10 -2.14 -3.36
C SER A 8 1.85 -2.74 -4.77
N GLU A 9 2.87 -3.33 -5.40
CA GLU A 9 2.81 -3.84 -6.78
C GLU A 9 1.80 -4.98 -6.91
N GLU A 10 1.77 -5.86 -5.91
CA GLU A 10 0.87 -7.01 -5.84
C GLU A 10 -0.58 -6.57 -5.67
N THR A 11 -0.81 -5.49 -4.91
CA THR A 11 -2.15 -4.93 -4.72
C THR A 11 -2.64 -4.23 -5.99
N ASP A 12 -1.78 -3.50 -6.70
CA ASP A 12 -2.12 -2.96 -8.03
C ASP A 12 -2.50 -4.09 -9.00
N PHE A 13 -1.69 -5.14 -9.04
CA PHE A 13 -1.95 -6.30 -9.88
C PHE A 13 -3.31 -6.94 -9.55
N ALA A 14 -3.61 -7.17 -8.26
CA ALA A 14 -4.88 -7.73 -7.83
C ALA A 14 -6.08 -6.86 -8.26
N TRP A 15 -5.99 -5.54 -8.12
CA TRP A 15 -7.01 -4.61 -8.62
C TRP A 15 -7.23 -4.75 -10.12
N ARG A 16 -6.16 -4.79 -10.92
CA ARG A 16 -6.27 -4.93 -12.38
C ARG A 16 -6.89 -6.26 -12.80
N VAL A 17 -6.47 -7.36 -12.18
CA VAL A 17 -7.01 -8.71 -12.44
C VAL A 17 -8.51 -8.74 -12.16
N GLN A 18 -8.94 -8.21 -11.01
CA GLN A 18 -10.36 -8.13 -10.66
C GLN A 18 -11.16 -7.24 -11.62
N LEU A 19 -10.61 -6.07 -12.00
CA LEU A 19 -11.25 -5.17 -12.96
C LEU A 19 -11.30 -5.75 -14.38
N ALA A 20 -10.42 -6.70 -14.71
CA ALA A 20 -10.47 -7.46 -15.96
C ALA A 20 -11.50 -8.60 -15.95
N GLY A 21 -12.28 -8.74 -14.87
CA GLY A 21 -13.30 -9.78 -14.75
C GLY A 21 -12.73 -11.17 -14.43
N ILE A 22 -11.44 -11.28 -14.12
CA ILE A 22 -10.82 -12.55 -13.75
C ILE A 22 -11.24 -12.89 -12.31
N PRO A 23 -11.89 -14.05 -12.09
CA PRO A 23 -12.36 -14.43 -10.76
C PRO A 23 -11.17 -14.68 -9.83
N ALA A 24 -11.24 -14.13 -8.61
CA ALA A 24 -10.31 -14.43 -7.54
C ALA A 24 -11.00 -15.36 -6.54
N ALA A 25 -10.40 -16.53 -6.29
CA ALA A 25 -10.85 -17.46 -5.27
C ALA A 25 -9.93 -17.39 -4.05
N PHE A 26 -10.51 -17.38 -2.85
CA PHE A 26 -9.75 -17.56 -1.63
C PHE A 26 -9.54 -19.07 -1.40
N THR A 27 -8.31 -19.48 -1.17
CA THR A 27 -7.96 -20.88 -0.89
C THR A 27 -7.27 -21.01 0.45
N HIS A 28 -7.61 -22.06 1.19
CA HIS A 28 -6.97 -22.42 2.46
C HIS A 28 -6.03 -23.60 2.14
N GLY A 29 -4.73 -23.36 2.13
CA GLY A 29 -3.76 -24.37 1.69
C GLY A 29 -2.31 -23.89 1.60
N PRO A 30 -2.03 -22.69 1.04
CA PRO A 30 -0.67 -22.19 1.02
C PRO A 30 -0.29 -21.67 2.41
N LEU A 31 0.68 -22.33 3.04
CA LEU A 31 1.27 -21.87 4.29
C LEU A 31 2.40 -20.88 3.98
N LEU A 32 2.19 -19.62 4.35
CA LEU A 32 3.18 -18.56 4.16
C LEU A 32 3.93 -18.31 5.47
N HIS A 33 5.22 -18.68 5.51
CA HIS A 33 6.11 -18.29 6.59
C HIS A 33 6.62 -16.87 6.36
N TYR A 34 5.95 -15.88 6.97
CA TYR A 34 6.36 -14.48 6.87
C TYR A 34 7.22 -14.06 8.07
N ILE A 35 8.43 -13.58 7.80
CA ILE A 35 9.32 -13.06 8.85
C ILE A 35 9.02 -11.58 9.07
N LEU A 36 8.53 -11.27 10.26
CA LEU A 36 8.28 -9.88 10.68
C LEU A 36 9.59 -9.16 10.98
N ARG A 37 9.58 -7.83 10.78
CA ARG A 37 10.72 -6.99 11.13
C ARG A 37 10.89 -6.96 12.65
N ASP A 38 12.12 -7.16 13.08
CA ASP A 38 12.55 -7.30 14.48
C ASP A 38 12.88 -5.97 15.18
N LYS A 39 12.89 -4.86 14.44
CA LYS A 39 13.29 -3.54 14.95
C LYS A 39 12.21 -2.50 14.69
N PRO A 40 11.84 -1.65 15.68
CA PRO A 40 10.84 -0.60 15.50
C PRO A 40 11.15 0.32 14.32
N LYS A 41 12.43 0.71 14.15
CA LYS A 41 12.87 1.52 13.01
C LYS A 41 12.58 0.85 11.65
N ARG A 42 12.79 -0.46 11.54
CA ARG A 42 12.52 -1.22 10.30
C ARG A 42 11.02 -1.27 10.01
N ILE A 43 10.19 -1.49 11.04
CA ILE A 43 8.73 -1.48 10.92
C ILE A 43 8.24 -0.09 10.49
N PHE A 44 8.76 0.97 11.10
CA PHE A 44 8.41 2.34 10.75
C PHE A 44 8.64 2.61 9.26
N HIS A 45 9.82 2.29 8.73
CA HIS A 45 10.13 2.50 7.31
C HIS A 45 9.27 1.64 6.40
N GLN A 46 9.00 0.38 6.78
CA GLN A 46 8.10 -0.50 6.02
C GLN A 46 6.69 0.09 5.94
N GLN A 47 6.11 0.48 7.07
CA GLN A 47 4.75 1.05 7.11
C GLN A 47 4.66 2.39 6.39
N ARG A 48 5.70 3.23 6.50
CA ARG A 48 5.79 4.49 5.75
C ARG A 48 5.77 4.25 4.25
N ALA A 49 6.56 3.30 3.76
CA ALA A 49 6.55 2.93 2.35
C ALA A 49 5.17 2.39 1.91
N TYR A 50 4.61 1.44 2.67
CA TYR A 50 3.32 0.81 2.36
C TYR A 50 2.19 1.84 2.26
N GLN A 51 2.05 2.71 3.26
CA GLN A 51 0.97 3.68 3.25
C GLN A 51 1.16 4.78 2.22
N LYS A 52 2.41 5.17 1.93
CA LYS A 52 2.71 6.11 0.84
C LYS A 52 2.17 5.60 -0.50
N TYR A 53 2.52 4.36 -0.86
CA TYR A 53 2.08 3.76 -2.12
C TYR A 53 0.61 3.32 -2.10
N LYS A 54 0.02 3.08 -0.93
CA LYS A 54 -1.44 2.93 -0.79
C LYS A 54 -2.21 4.20 -1.19
N VAL A 55 -1.63 5.39 -1.01
CA VAL A 55 -2.25 6.62 -1.52
C VAL A 55 -2.22 6.67 -3.04
N LEU A 56 -1.13 6.21 -3.67
CA LEU A 56 -1.06 6.10 -5.13
C LEU A 56 -2.13 5.14 -5.65
N LEU A 57 -2.26 3.96 -5.04
CA LEU A 57 -3.35 3.03 -5.33
C LEU A 57 -4.72 3.70 -5.17
N TRP A 58 -4.93 4.43 -4.07
CA TRP A 58 -6.19 5.13 -3.86
C TRP A 58 -6.48 6.16 -4.96
N VAL A 59 -5.48 6.92 -5.41
CA VAL A 59 -5.67 7.87 -6.52
C VAL A 59 -6.18 7.16 -7.77
N HIS A 60 -5.67 5.96 -8.08
CA HIS A 60 -6.07 5.19 -9.26
C HIS A 60 -7.40 4.44 -9.08
N TYR A 61 -7.67 3.89 -7.90
CA TYR A 61 -8.79 2.98 -7.67
C TYR A 61 -9.95 3.55 -6.86
N ARG A 62 -9.89 4.83 -6.45
CA ARG A 62 -10.98 5.49 -5.68
C ARG A 62 -12.34 5.46 -6.38
N GLN A 63 -12.37 5.50 -7.71
CA GLN A 63 -13.62 5.43 -8.48
C GLN A 63 -14.28 4.04 -8.43
N TYR A 64 -13.50 3.00 -8.09
CA TYR A 64 -13.96 1.63 -7.90
C TYR A 64 -14.20 1.30 -6.40
N GLY A 65 -14.37 2.32 -5.56
CA GLY A 65 -14.73 2.17 -4.15
C GLY A 65 -13.57 2.04 -3.16
N MET A 66 -12.32 2.17 -3.59
CA MET A 66 -11.18 2.15 -2.66
C MET A 66 -11.23 3.34 -1.68
N ARG A 67 -11.19 3.06 -0.37
CA ARG A 67 -11.15 4.09 0.68
C ARG A 67 -9.74 4.65 0.86
N GLY A 68 -9.65 5.98 0.96
CA GLY A 68 -8.39 6.71 1.11
C GLY A 68 -8.12 7.16 2.55
N PRO A 69 -6.87 7.50 2.87
CA PRO A 69 -6.52 8.05 4.18
C PRO A 69 -7.01 9.49 4.36
N SER A 70 -7.18 9.89 5.63
CA SER A 70 -7.58 11.25 6.04
C SER A 70 -6.38 12.02 6.60
N THR A 71 -6.09 13.20 6.04
CA THR A 71 -4.97 14.06 6.50
C THR A 71 -5.09 14.40 7.99
N LYS A 72 -6.27 14.81 8.45
CA LYS A 72 -6.50 15.19 9.85
C LYS A 72 -6.29 14.00 10.78
N ALA A 73 -6.86 12.85 10.42
CA ALA A 73 -6.72 11.63 11.22
C ALA A 73 -5.25 11.17 11.29
N SER A 74 -4.50 11.27 10.18
CA SER A 74 -3.10 10.89 10.16
C SER A 74 -2.21 11.80 11.00
N ILE A 75 -2.43 13.13 10.96
CA ILE A 75 -1.72 14.06 11.84
C ILE A 75 -2.00 13.74 13.31
N LEU A 76 -3.27 13.56 13.66
CA LEU A 76 -3.68 13.26 15.04
C LEU A 76 -3.08 11.95 15.55
N GLU A 77 -3.08 10.91 14.71
CA GLU A 77 -2.44 9.65 15.07
C GLU A 77 -0.93 9.81 15.28
N ILE A 78 -0.21 10.52 14.40
CA ILE A 78 1.23 10.73 14.61
C ILE A 78 1.48 11.38 15.97
N LEU A 79 0.80 12.49 16.28
CA LEU A 79 0.94 13.21 17.55
C LEU A 79 0.67 12.30 18.76
N ARG A 80 -0.34 11.42 18.65
CA ARG A 80 -0.68 10.44 19.70
C ARG A 80 0.37 9.36 19.91
N GLN A 81 1.11 8.97 18.86
CA GLN A 81 2.06 7.86 18.92
C GLN A 81 3.49 8.31 19.23
N VAL A 82 3.89 9.54 18.91
CA VAL A 82 5.24 10.07 19.16
C VAL A 82 5.72 9.84 20.61
N PRO A 83 4.98 10.20 21.68
CA PRO A 83 5.46 9.97 23.05
C PRO A 83 5.60 8.48 23.39
N LYS A 84 4.81 7.61 22.75
CA LYS A 84 4.84 6.15 22.95
C LYS A 84 6.04 5.46 22.30
N LEU A 85 6.84 6.19 21.52
CA LEU A 85 8.08 5.66 20.93
C LEU A 85 9.19 5.46 21.98
N ILE A 86 9.12 6.19 23.09
CA ILE A 86 10.13 6.16 24.16
C ILE A 86 10.00 4.88 24.99
N ASN A 87 8.76 4.42 25.24
CA ASN A 87 8.49 3.25 26.07
C ASN A 87 8.75 1.93 25.30
N PRO A 88 9.64 1.04 25.77
CA PRO A 88 9.95 -0.24 25.13
C PRO A 88 8.74 -1.15 24.88
N ALA A 89 7.73 -1.11 25.76
CA ALA A 89 6.52 -1.93 25.63
C ALA A 89 5.62 -1.47 24.48
N THR A 90 5.63 -0.17 24.16
CA THR A 90 4.74 0.42 23.14
C THR A 90 5.44 0.79 21.85
N ARG A 91 6.78 0.90 21.84
CA ARG A 91 7.56 1.45 20.72
C ARG A 91 7.33 0.72 19.40
N PHE A 92 7.07 -0.58 19.41
CA PHE A 92 6.79 -1.36 18.20
C PHE A 92 5.49 -0.92 17.54
N ARG A 93 4.40 -0.87 18.32
CA ARG A 93 3.10 -0.43 17.84
C ARG A 93 3.09 1.05 17.47
N ALA A 94 3.76 1.87 18.27
CA ALA A 94 3.91 3.29 18.00
C ALA A 94 4.67 3.53 16.69
N ALA A 95 5.77 2.81 16.45
CA ALA A 95 6.53 2.89 15.20
C ALA A 95 5.71 2.45 13.98
N TYR A 96 4.92 1.38 14.11
CA TYR A 96 3.99 0.91 13.08
C TYR A 96 3.00 2.02 12.69
N LEU A 97 2.29 2.58 13.68
CA LEU A 97 1.24 3.56 13.46
C LEU A 97 1.79 4.91 13.00
N ALA A 98 2.87 5.39 13.61
CA ALA A 98 3.51 6.64 13.22
C ALA A 98 4.10 6.54 11.80
N GLY A 99 4.77 5.43 11.48
CA GLY A 99 5.33 5.19 10.15
C GLY A 99 4.24 5.18 9.09
N GLY A 100 3.17 4.42 9.32
CA GLY A 100 2.03 4.36 8.39
C GLY A 100 1.37 5.71 8.16
N ASN A 101 1.07 6.47 9.22
CA ASN A 101 0.43 7.76 9.08
C ASN A 101 1.35 8.81 8.44
N LEU A 102 2.66 8.78 8.72
CA LEU A 102 3.62 9.64 8.01
C LEU A 102 3.66 9.29 6.51
N GLY A 103 3.71 8.01 6.18
CA GLY A 103 3.63 7.53 4.80
C GLY A 103 2.36 8.00 4.09
N ALA A 104 1.21 7.95 4.77
CA ALA A 104 -0.05 8.44 4.23
C ALA A 104 0.02 9.96 3.93
N LEU A 105 0.57 10.77 4.84
CA LEU A 105 0.74 12.22 4.61
C LEU A 105 1.66 12.50 3.42
N GLU A 106 2.78 11.78 3.31
CA GLU A 106 3.69 11.87 2.18
C GLU A 106 3.02 11.49 0.86
N GLY A 107 2.25 10.41 0.86
CA GLY A 107 1.49 9.96 -0.30
C GLY A 107 0.40 10.97 -0.68
N ILE A 108 -0.29 11.56 0.30
CA ILE A 108 -1.28 12.62 0.05
C ILE A 108 -0.61 13.83 -0.60
N LEU A 109 0.48 14.32 0.00
CA LEU A 109 1.21 15.44 -0.56
C LEU A 109 1.70 15.14 -1.98
N GLN A 110 2.39 14.01 -2.17
CA GLN A 110 3.01 13.67 -3.45
C GLN A 110 1.99 13.36 -4.55
N TYR A 111 1.01 12.49 -4.30
CA TYR A 111 0.16 11.93 -5.34
C TYR A 111 -1.19 12.63 -5.45
N ARG A 112 -1.75 13.14 -4.35
CA ARG A 112 -3.04 13.83 -4.36
C ARG A 112 -2.91 15.34 -4.56
N VAL A 113 -1.98 15.98 -3.86
CA VAL A 113 -1.82 17.46 -3.91
C VAL A 113 -0.90 17.86 -5.06
N LEU A 114 0.33 17.35 -5.10
CA LEU A 114 1.32 17.68 -6.13
C LEU A 114 1.13 16.91 -7.43
N LYS A 115 0.18 15.95 -7.48
CA LYS A 115 -0.14 15.12 -8.65
C LYS A 115 1.09 14.46 -9.30
N ARG A 116 2.11 14.12 -8.52
CA ARG A 116 3.34 13.45 -9.00
C ARG A 116 3.12 11.95 -9.15
N ILE A 117 2.23 11.59 -10.08
CA ILE A 117 1.89 10.21 -10.39
C ILE A 117 3.00 9.62 -11.28
N PRO A 118 3.70 8.57 -10.84
CA PRO A 118 4.72 7.93 -11.66
C PRO A 118 4.10 7.33 -12.92
N LYS A 119 4.83 7.36 -14.04
CA LYS A 119 4.45 6.61 -15.23
C LYS A 119 4.47 5.11 -14.90
N PRO A 120 3.48 4.32 -15.38
CA PRO A 120 3.48 2.87 -15.24
C PRO A 120 4.78 2.28 -15.73
N LEU A 121 5.41 1.43 -14.91
CA LEU A 121 6.63 0.68 -15.23
C LEU A 121 6.25 -0.79 -15.30
N ARG A 122 5.51 -1.12 -16.35
CA ARG A 122 4.95 -2.44 -16.59
C ARG A 122 5.89 -3.26 -17.48
N LEU A 123 6.02 -4.54 -17.15
CA LEU A 123 6.60 -5.54 -18.05
C LEU A 123 5.53 -6.17 -18.97
N ASP A 124 4.25 -5.94 -18.67
CA ASP A 124 3.07 -6.46 -19.34
C ASP A 124 2.39 -5.36 -20.19
N THR A 125 2.90 -5.07 -21.38
CA THR A 125 2.24 -4.19 -22.36
C THR A 125 1.32 -4.94 -23.34
N ALA A 126 1.28 -6.28 -23.29
CA ALA A 126 0.43 -7.07 -24.16
C ALA A 126 -1.05 -6.98 -23.73
N PRO A 127 -2.00 -6.74 -24.66
CA PRO A 127 -3.43 -6.75 -24.34
C PRO A 127 -3.87 -8.14 -23.84
N VAL A 128 -4.64 -8.17 -22.75
CA VAL A 128 -5.15 -9.37 -22.07
C VAL A 128 -6.19 -10.14 -22.91
N SER A 129 -6.49 -9.70 -24.14
CA SER A 129 -7.56 -10.23 -24.98
C SER A 129 -7.26 -11.57 -25.69
N THR A 130 -6.15 -12.27 -25.41
CA THR A 130 -5.70 -13.40 -26.25
C THR A 130 -5.61 -14.76 -25.54
N VAL A 131 -6.28 -14.96 -24.40
CA VAL A 131 -6.20 -16.26 -23.68
C VAL A 131 -7.58 -16.94 -23.51
N ALA A 132 -8.68 -16.30 -23.90
CA ALA A 132 -10.03 -16.85 -23.72
C ALA A 132 -10.55 -17.71 -24.89
N SER A 133 -9.74 -18.04 -25.90
CA SER A 133 -10.19 -18.79 -27.10
C SER A 133 -9.46 -20.12 -27.32
N ALA A 134 -8.81 -20.67 -26.29
CA ALA A 134 -8.10 -21.95 -26.40
C ALA A 134 -8.42 -22.89 -25.22
N LEU A 135 -9.71 -23.08 -24.94
CA LEU A 135 -10.28 -24.23 -24.21
C LEU A 135 -11.64 -24.56 -24.84
#